data_AF-A0A6I0ECR1-F1
#
_entry.id   AF-A0A6I0ECR1-F1
#
_cell.length_a   1.000
_cell.length_b   1.000
_cell.length_c   1.000
_cell.angle_alpha   90.00
_cell.angle_beta   90.00
_cell.angle_gamma   90.00
#
_symmetry.space_group_name_H-M   'P 1'
#
loop_
_entity.id
_entity.type
_entity.pdbx_description
1 polymer ?
#
loop_
_entity_poly.entity_id
_entity_poly.type
_entity_poly.pdbx_seq_one_letter_code
_entity_poly.pdbx_strand_id
1 'polypeptide(L)'
;MVAHASNSHANGKSPAHSAFQMYFGGLEALGQAYDPFLKSVARTQLEVLGFLNRRAQAYMQIPARAAQCRTPQDLVNAGAQFWRTAYEDYTESVGRVTNALAAVSLPNFAAISEEALNAHDYIAFPETKEHAGSSRARERKAA
;
A
#
# COMPACT_ATOMS: atom_id res chain seq x y z
N MET A 1 -9.53 -60.56 13.09
CA MET A 1 -8.56 -59.47 13.26
C MET A 1 -8.34 -58.82 11.91
N VAL A 2 -8.89 -57.63 11.69
CA VAL A 2 -8.58 -56.79 10.53
C VAL A 2 -8.35 -55.39 11.08
N ALA A 3 -7.10 -54.95 11.05
CA ALA A 3 -6.71 -53.61 11.49
C ALA A 3 -7.05 -52.63 10.35
N HIS A 4 -7.97 -51.71 10.61
CA HIS A 4 -8.21 -50.56 9.73
C HIS A 4 -7.04 -49.59 9.88
N ALA A 5 -6.22 -49.45 8.84
CA ALA A 5 -5.20 -48.42 8.76
C ALA A 5 -5.89 -47.05 8.69
N SER A 6 -5.61 -46.20 9.67
CA SER A 6 -5.98 -44.79 9.67
C SER A 6 -5.14 -44.09 8.61
N ASN A 7 -5.77 -43.67 7.51
CA ASN A 7 -5.17 -42.78 6.53
C ASN A 7 -4.97 -41.40 7.17
N SER A 8 -3.83 -41.20 7.82
CA SER A 8 -3.35 -39.83 8.05
C SER A 8 -2.96 -39.27 6.69
N HIS A 9 -3.73 -38.30 6.21
CA HIS A 9 -3.26 -37.38 5.18
C HIS A 9 -2.07 -36.60 5.77
N ALA A 10 -0.88 -37.20 5.70
CA ALA A 10 0.37 -36.54 5.98
C ALA A 10 0.51 -35.40 4.97
N ASN A 11 0.33 -34.18 5.45
CA ASN A 11 0.46 -32.95 4.69
C ASN A 11 1.87 -32.92 4.08
N GLY A 12 1.97 -33.21 2.77
CA GLY A 12 3.21 -33.61 2.08
C GLY A 12 4.20 -32.49 1.80
N LYS A 13 4.29 -31.46 2.65
CA LYS A 13 5.22 -30.34 2.47
C LYS A 13 6.24 -30.35 3.61
N SER A 14 7.47 -30.74 3.28
CA SER A 14 8.62 -30.65 4.18
C SER A 14 8.70 -29.26 4.84
N PRO A 15 9.13 -29.13 6.11
CA PRO A 15 9.35 -27.84 6.77
C PRO A 15 10.21 -26.85 5.96
N ALA A 16 11.17 -27.37 5.18
CA ALA A 16 11.99 -26.56 4.28
C ALA A 16 11.18 -25.96 3.12
N HIS A 17 10.15 -26.66 2.64
CA HIS A 17 9.25 -26.16 1.61
C HIS A 17 8.33 -25.06 2.15
N SER A 18 7.86 -25.19 3.40
CA SER A 18 7.09 -24.13 4.08
C SER A 18 7.92 -22.86 4.28
N ALA A 19 9.17 -23.00 4.76
CA ALA A 19 10.10 -21.87 4.90
C ALA A 19 10.40 -21.17 3.57
N PHE A 20 10.56 -21.96 2.49
CA PHE A 20 10.75 -21.43 1.15
C PHE A 20 9.51 -20.65 0.65
N GLN A 21 8.30 -21.19 0.86
CA GLN A 21 7.06 -20.50 0.48
C GLN A 21 6.87 -19.19 1.23
N MET A 22 7.20 -19.15 2.53
CA MET A 22 7.14 -17.94 3.34
C MET A 22 8.12 -16.86 2.84
N TYR A 23 9.35 -17.25 2.50
CA TYR A 23 10.36 -16.32 1.99
C TYR A 23 9.94 -15.70 0.64
N PHE A 24 9.53 -16.53 -0.33
CA PHE A 24 9.12 -16.02 -1.65
C PHE A 24 7.79 -15.28 -1.60
N GLY A 25 6.84 -15.72 -0.78
CA GLY A 25 5.58 -15.00 -0.54
C GLY A 25 5.80 -13.61 0.08
N GLY A 26 6.77 -13.48 1.01
CA GLY A 26 7.17 -12.20 1.57
C GLY A 26 7.80 -11.26 0.54
N LEU A 27 8.64 -11.79 -0.36
CA LEU A 27 9.22 -11.01 -1.46
C LEU A 27 8.15 -10.55 -2.46
N GLU A 28 7.19 -11.41 -2.79
CA GLU A 28 6.07 -11.07 -3.67
C GLU A 28 5.17 -9.99 -3.06
N ALA A 29 4.82 -10.12 -1.77
CA ALA A 29 4.06 -9.11 -1.03
C ALA A 29 4.78 -7.77 -0.98
N LEU A 30 6.10 -7.77 -0.79
CA LEU A 30 6.92 -6.56 -0.79
C LEU A 30 6.94 -5.89 -2.17
N GLY A 31 7.04 -6.67 -3.24
CA GLY A 31 6.91 -6.17 -4.62
C GLY A 31 5.54 -5.54 -4.89
N GLN A 32 4.47 -6.22 -4.50
CA GLN A 32 3.09 -5.73 -4.68
C GLN A 32 2.78 -4.49 -3.85
N ALA A 33 3.38 -4.34 -2.67
CA ALA A 33 3.22 -3.15 -1.83
C ALA A 33 3.96 -1.92 -2.39
N TYR A 34 5.08 -2.13 -3.08
CA TYR A 34 5.92 -1.04 -3.59
C TYR A 34 5.44 -0.49 -4.93
N ASP A 35 4.83 -1.32 -5.77
CA ASP A 35 4.35 -0.94 -7.10
C ASP A 35 3.33 0.23 -7.10
N PRO A 36 2.25 0.22 -6.28
CA PRO A 36 1.30 1.34 -6.23
C PRO A 36 1.92 2.62 -5.64
N PHE A 37 2.87 2.48 -4.71
CA PHE A 37 3.62 3.60 -4.15
C PHE A 37 4.48 4.28 -5.22
N LEU A 38 5.31 3.52 -5.95
CA LEU A 38 6.15 4.10 -7.01
C LEU A 38 5.31 4.74 -8.12
N LYS A 39 4.20 4.08 -8.51
CA LYS A 39 3.29 4.60 -9.52
C LYS A 39 2.64 5.93 -9.12
N SER A 40 2.20 6.05 -7.86
CA SER A 40 1.59 7.28 -7.34
C SER A 40 2.61 8.42 -7.18
N VAL A 41 3.83 8.11 -6.74
CA VAL A 41 4.95 9.07 -6.72
C VAL A 41 5.29 9.56 -8.13
N ALA A 42 5.43 8.63 -9.09
CA ALA A 42 5.69 8.99 -10.48
C ALA A 42 4.58 9.87 -11.07
N ARG A 43 3.32 9.56 -10.79
CA ARG A 43 2.18 10.39 -11.19
C ARG A 43 2.28 11.80 -10.61
N THR A 44 2.63 11.93 -9.34
CA THR A 44 2.79 13.22 -8.67
C THR A 44 3.89 14.05 -9.35
N GLN A 45 5.03 13.42 -9.68
CA GLN A 45 6.11 14.10 -10.40
C GLN A 45 5.68 14.59 -11.79
N LEU A 46 4.93 13.77 -12.53
CA LEU A 46 4.42 14.15 -13.85
C LEU A 46 3.47 15.35 -13.77
N GLU A 47 2.62 15.44 -12.76
CA GLU A 47 1.73 16.59 -12.56
C GLU A 47 2.52 17.88 -12.28
N VAL A 48 3.56 17.79 -11.45
CA VAL A 48 4.46 18.92 -11.15
C VAL A 48 5.21 19.36 -12.41
N LEU A 49 5.81 18.43 -13.16
CA LEU A 49 6.52 18.74 -14.40
C LEU A 49 5.59 19.30 -15.46
N GLY A 50 4.38 18.76 -15.59
CA GLY A 50 3.36 19.26 -16.50
C GLY A 50 2.96 20.71 -16.20
N PHE A 51 2.80 21.04 -14.91
CA PHE A 51 2.58 22.41 -14.47
C PHE A 51 3.75 23.33 -14.82
N LEU A 52 4.99 22.94 -14.47
CA LEU A 52 6.18 23.73 -14.76
C LEU A 52 6.34 23.99 -16.26
N ASN A 53 6.07 22.99 -17.10
CA ASN A 53 6.13 23.13 -18.55
C ASN A 53 5.08 24.14 -19.08
N ARG A 54 3.81 24.05 -18.63
CA ARG A 54 2.77 25.02 -19.02
C ARG A 54 3.16 26.45 -18.65
N ARG A 55 3.69 26.65 -17.43
CA ARG A 55 4.14 27.96 -16.98
C ARG A 55 5.35 28.46 -17.76
N ALA A 56 6.34 27.62 -18.00
CA ALA A 56 7.52 27.96 -18.80
C ALA A 56 7.12 28.41 -20.22
N GLN A 57 6.23 27.66 -20.87
CA GLN A 57 5.70 28.04 -22.19
C GLN A 57 4.96 29.38 -22.15
N ALA A 58 4.15 29.64 -21.12
CA ALA A 58 3.47 30.91 -20.96
C ALA A 58 4.45 32.10 -20.81
N TYR A 59 5.55 31.93 -20.06
CA TYR A 59 6.58 32.97 -19.94
C TYR A 59 7.30 33.24 -21.27
N MET A 60 7.59 32.19 -22.05
CA MET A 60 8.24 32.33 -23.35
C MET A 60 7.36 33.07 -24.38
N GLN A 61 6.03 33.08 -24.19
CA GLN A 61 5.11 33.81 -25.06
C GLN A 61 4.96 35.30 -24.73
N ILE A 62 5.48 35.77 -23.59
CA ILE A 62 5.34 37.18 -23.16
C ILE A 62 5.88 38.16 -24.21
N PRO A 63 7.11 38.00 -24.76
CA PRO A 63 7.63 38.93 -25.76
C PRO A 63 6.79 38.94 -27.04
N ALA A 64 6.31 37.77 -27.48
CA ALA A 64 5.47 37.65 -28.65
C ALA A 64 4.13 38.37 -28.47
N ARG A 65 3.50 38.25 -27.29
CA ARG A 65 2.26 38.98 -26.95
C ARG A 65 2.50 40.48 -26.85
N ALA A 66 3.60 40.90 -26.23
CA ALA A 66 3.96 42.31 -26.12
C ALA A 66 4.19 42.97 -27.49
N ALA A 67 4.82 42.26 -28.42
CA ALA A 67 5.05 42.75 -29.79
C ALA A 67 3.76 42.94 -30.61
N GLN A 68 2.66 42.28 -30.21
CA GLN A 68 1.35 42.41 -30.88
C GLN A 68 0.50 43.57 -30.34
N CYS A 69 0.82 44.10 -29.16
CA CYS A 69 0.11 45.23 -28.57
C CYS A 69 0.38 46.52 -29.35
N ARG A 70 -0.67 47.23 -29.76
CA ARG A 70 -0.56 48.50 -30.51
C ARG A 70 -0.81 49.71 -29.63
N THR A 71 -1.46 49.51 -28.50
CA THR A 71 -1.76 50.54 -27.52
C THR A 71 -1.30 50.13 -26.11
N PRO A 72 -1.07 51.09 -25.19
CA PRO A 72 -0.79 50.77 -23.79
C PRO A 72 -1.92 49.98 -23.13
N GLN A 73 -3.17 50.18 -23.57
CA GLN A 73 -4.33 49.47 -23.05
C GLN A 73 -4.33 47.99 -23.45
N ASP A 74 -3.83 47.66 -24.65
CA ASP A 74 -3.64 46.26 -25.07
C ASP A 74 -2.64 45.53 -24.17
N LEU A 75 -1.58 46.23 -23.75
CA LEU A 75 -0.56 45.66 -22.86
C LEU A 75 -1.14 45.34 -21.47
N VAL A 76 -1.94 46.25 -20.92
CA VAL A 76 -2.64 46.03 -19.63
C VAL A 76 -3.60 44.85 -19.75
N ASN A 77 -4.37 44.77 -20.84
CA ASN A 77 -5.28 43.65 -21.10
C ASN A 77 -4.54 42.32 -21.23
N ALA A 78 -3.41 42.28 -21.96
CA ALA A 78 -2.57 41.10 -22.09
C ALA A 78 -1.98 40.66 -20.74
N GLY A 79 -1.57 41.61 -19.89
CA GLY A 79 -1.13 41.34 -18.52
C GLY A 79 -2.23 40.77 -17.65
N ALA A 80 -3.43 41.35 -17.68
CA ALA A 80 -4.57 40.85 -16.93
C ALA A 80 -4.98 39.43 -17.36
N GLN A 81 -4.98 39.15 -18.67
CA GLN A 81 -5.22 37.81 -19.19
C GLN A 81 -4.15 36.81 -18.74
N PHE A 82 -2.87 37.18 -18.79
CA PHE A 82 -1.78 36.33 -18.32
C PHE A 82 -1.95 35.93 -16.85
N TRP A 83 -2.27 36.89 -15.98
CA TRP A 83 -2.47 36.62 -14.56
C TRP A 83 -3.73 35.79 -14.28
N ARG A 84 -4.82 36.03 -15.02
CA ARG A 84 -6.03 35.19 -14.91
C ARG A 84 -5.73 33.74 -15.26
N THR A 85 -5.11 33.50 -16.42
CA THR A 85 -4.72 32.15 -16.83
C THR A 85 -3.72 31.54 -15.85
N ALA A 86 -2.77 32.32 -15.32
CA ALA A 86 -1.86 31.84 -14.30
C ALA A 86 -2.62 31.34 -13.06
N TYR A 87 -3.57 32.12 -12.56
CA TYR A 87 -4.38 31.74 -11.40
C TYR A 87 -5.16 30.44 -11.64
N GLU A 88 -5.76 30.29 -12.81
CA GLU A 88 -6.44 29.06 -13.24
C GLU A 88 -5.46 27.86 -13.27
N ASP A 89 -4.29 28.03 -13.91
CA ASP A 89 -3.25 26.99 -13.95
C ASP A 89 -2.80 26.55 -12.56
N TYR A 90 -2.60 27.50 -11.64
CA TYR A 90 -2.17 27.22 -10.26
C TYR A 90 -3.25 26.45 -9.50
N THR A 91 -4.49 26.93 -9.51
CA THR A 91 -5.59 26.31 -8.77
C THR A 91 -5.87 24.89 -9.27
N GLU A 92 -5.89 24.70 -10.59
CA GLU A 92 -6.08 23.39 -11.21
C GLU A 92 -4.92 22.44 -10.93
N SER A 93 -3.67 22.93 -11.01
CA SER A 93 -2.49 22.10 -10.78
C SER A 93 -2.30 21.73 -9.32
N VAL A 94 -2.65 22.62 -8.38
CA VAL A 94 -2.68 22.30 -6.95
C VAL A 94 -3.69 21.17 -6.68
N GLY A 95 -4.88 21.22 -7.29
CA GLY A 95 -5.86 20.13 -7.19
C GLY A 95 -5.32 18.80 -7.71
N ARG A 96 -4.72 18.81 -8.91
CA ARG A 96 -4.13 17.60 -9.51
C ARG A 96 -2.98 17.02 -8.69
N VAL A 97 -2.04 17.85 -8.24
CA VAL A 97 -0.90 17.43 -7.42
C VAL A 97 -1.37 16.90 -6.06
N THR A 98 -2.32 17.58 -5.41
CA THR A 98 -2.86 17.13 -4.12
C THR A 98 -3.58 15.79 -4.26
N ASN A 99 -4.36 15.59 -5.32
CA ASN A 99 -5.01 14.32 -5.61
C ASN A 99 -4.00 13.20 -5.92
N ALA A 100 -2.95 13.50 -6.70
CA ALA A 100 -1.89 12.53 -6.99
C ALA A 100 -1.11 12.16 -5.72
N LEU A 101 -0.83 13.14 -4.86
CA LEU A 101 -0.14 12.94 -3.58
C LEU A 101 -1.01 12.19 -2.57
N ALA A 102 -2.31 12.46 -2.50
CA ALA A 102 -3.24 11.74 -1.64
C ALA A 102 -3.36 10.25 -2.03
N ALA A 103 -3.10 9.92 -3.30
CA ALA A 103 -3.00 8.55 -3.77
C ALA A 103 -1.67 7.86 -3.42
N VAL A 104 -0.68 8.60 -2.86
CA VAL A 104 0.55 8.02 -2.34
C VAL A 104 0.26 7.38 -0.99
N SER A 105 -0.06 6.09 -1.02
CA SER A 105 -0.11 5.26 0.18
C SER A 105 1.30 4.81 0.54
N LEU A 106 1.70 4.99 1.80
CA LEU A 106 2.90 4.32 2.31
C LEU A 106 2.76 2.80 2.17
N PRO A 107 3.82 2.08 1.77
CA PRO A 107 3.75 0.62 1.70
C PRO A 107 3.40 0.07 3.09
N ASN A 108 2.32 -0.72 3.19
CA ASN A 108 1.92 -1.32 4.45
C ASN A 108 2.76 -2.58 4.72
N PHE A 109 3.93 -2.39 5.31
CA PHE A 109 4.80 -3.50 5.70
C PHE A 109 4.27 -4.31 6.90
N ALA A 110 3.27 -3.81 7.64
CA ALA A 110 2.70 -4.53 8.78
C ALA A 110 1.88 -5.76 8.35
N ALA A 111 1.22 -5.69 7.19
CA ALA A 111 0.53 -6.85 6.60
C ALA A 111 1.47 -8.03 6.30
N ILE A 112 2.77 -7.75 6.07
CA ILE A 112 3.81 -8.77 5.86
C ILE A 112 4.12 -9.51 7.18
N SER A 113 3.97 -8.83 8.33
CA SER A 113 4.24 -9.40 9.65
C SER A 113 3.08 -10.24 10.17
N GLU A 114 1.82 -9.86 9.93
CA GLU A 114 0.65 -10.63 10.41
C GLU A 114 0.47 -11.95 9.65
N GLU A 115 0.67 -11.98 8.34
CA GLU A 115 0.64 -13.21 7.54
C GLU A 115 1.77 -14.18 7.98
N ALA A 116 2.94 -13.62 8.32
CA ALA A 116 4.08 -14.38 8.83
C ALA A 116 3.87 -14.93 10.25
N LEU A 117 3.16 -14.19 11.11
CA LEU A 117 2.81 -14.61 12.48
C LEU A 117 1.66 -15.62 12.52
N ASN A 118 0.74 -15.57 11.56
CA ASN A 118 -0.38 -16.52 11.49
C ASN A 118 0.00 -17.86 10.82
N ALA A 119 1.21 -17.97 10.26
CA ALA A 119 1.72 -19.18 9.60
C ALA A 119 2.33 -20.23 10.56
N HIS A 120 2.07 -20.15 11.87
CA HIS A 120 2.51 -21.16 12.82
C HIS A 120 1.64 -22.43 12.71
N ASP A 121 2.10 -23.40 11.91
CA ASP A 121 1.52 -24.74 11.82
C ASP A 121 1.97 -25.56 13.05
N TYR A 122 1.18 -25.53 14.12
CA TYR A 122 1.48 -26.27 15.35
C TYR A 122 1.27 -27.77 15.12
N ILE A 123 2.32 -28.57 15.37
CA ILE A 123 2.18 -30.04 15.49
C ILE A 123 1.38 -30.30 16.77
N ALA A 124 0.08 -30.54 16.64
CA ALA A 124 -0.74 -31.00 17.74
C ALA A 124 -0.38 -32.45 18.08
N PHE A 125 0.39 -32.64 19.14
CA PHE A 125 0.59 -33.96 19.72
C PHE A 125 -0.72 -34.39 20.40
N PRO A 126 -1.30 -35.55 20.06
CA PRO A 126 -2.49 -36.04 20.75
C PRO A 126 -2.08 -36.37 22.19
N GLU A 127 -2.54 -35.56 23.15
CA GLU A 127 -2.44 -35.93 24.56
C GLU A 127 -3.16 -37.25 24.76
N THR A 128 -2.45 -38.23 25.32
CA THR A 128 -3.03 -39.48 25.77
C THR A 128 -4.11 -39.17 26.80
N LYS A 129 -5.37 -39.42 26.46
CA LYS A 129 -6.48 -39.46 27.42
C LYS A 129 -6.21 -40.57 28.43
N GLU A 130 -5.57 -40.25 29.55
CA GLU A 130 -5.69 -41.08 30.75
C GLU A 130 -7.08 -40.85 31.34
N HIS A 131 -7.96 -41.82 31.11
CA HIS A 131 -9.22 -41.91 31.80
C HIS A 131 -9.01 -42.46 33.22
N ALA A 132 -9.75 -41.85 34.15
CA ALA A 132 -10.34 -42.43 35.35
C ALA A 132 -9.58 -42.31 36.68
N GLY A 133 -10.15 -41.51 37.59
CA GLY A 133 -10.22 -41.91 38.99
C GLY A 133 -10.35 -40.79 40.03
N SER A 134 -11.49 -40.78 40.72
CA SER A 134 -11.69 -40.27 42.08
C SER A 134 -12.12 -38.80 42.27
N SER A 135 -13.38 -38.54 41.91
CA SER A 135 -14.23 -37.70 42.75
C SER A 135 -14.57 -38.45 44.05
N ARG A 136 -13.98 -38.04 45.18
CA ARG A 136 -14.53 -38.32 46.52
C ARG A 136 -14.35 -37.09 47.41
N ALA A 137 -15.26 -36.14 47.24
CA ALA A 137 -15.66 -35.25 48.33
C ALA A 137 -16.68 -35.99 49.21
N ARG A 138 -16.31 -36.37 50.44
CA ARG A 138 -17.15 -36.40 51.67
C ARG A 138 -16.49 -37.25 52.74
N GLU A 139 -16.11 -36.59 53.84
CA GLU A 139 -16.29 -36.99 55.25
C GLU A 139 -15.18 -36.37 56.10
N ARG A 140 -15.39 -35.12 56.52
CA ARG A 140 -14.80 -34.58 57.75
C ARG A 140 -15.89 -34.60 58.82
N LYS A 141 -15.82 -35.57 59.74
CA LYS A 141 -16.40 -35.49 61.08
C LYS A 141 -15.41 -36.13 62.07
N ALA A 142 -15.32 -35.49 63.23
CA ALA A 142 -14.61 -35.87 64.45
C ALA A 142 -13.12 -35.50 64.54
N ALA A 143 -12.84 -34.35 65.14
CA ALA A 143 -12.17 -34.27 66.44
C ALA A 143 -12.61 -32.96 67.14
#